data_AF-A0A3C2DF35-F1
#
_entry.id   AF-A0A3C2DF35-F1
#
_cell.length_a   1.000
_cell.length_b   1.000
_cell.length_c   1.000
_cell.angle_alpha   90.00
_cell.angle_beta   90.00
_cell.angle_gamma   90.00
#
_symmetry.space_group_name_H-M   'P 1'
#
loop_
_entity.id
_entity.type
_entity.pdbx_description
1 polymer ?
#
loop_
_entity_poly.entity_id
_entity_poly.type
_entity_poly.pdbx_seq_one_letter_code
_entity_poly.pdbx_strand_id
1 'polypeptide(L)'
;MLIAQISDCHIRDQETPVGRLVDTTKTLHLVTEHLMGLDPAPDVVLATGDLTDDGTTTQYAVLREILAPIDGRIVPIPGNHDEQPAFRLAFSDLLPDDLPDDHCSYVVDDHPVRIVALDTTLPGRHDGHFDDLREAWLDTVLNAAPDRPTVVFTHFPPF
;
A
#
# COMPACT_ATOMS: atom_id res chain seq x y z
N MET A 1 -0.36 7.66 -18.86
CA MET A 1 -0.17 7.37 -17.43
C MET A 1 0.68 6.11 -17.32
N LEU A 2 1.74 6.15 -16.52
CA LEU A 2 2.60 5.03 -16.19
C LEU A 2 2.44 4.72 -14.70
N ILE A 3 2.10 3.47 -14.39
CA ILE A 3 1.97 2.96 -13.03
C ILE A 3 3.14 2.02 -12.78
N ALA A 4 3.89 2.27 -11.71
CA ALA A 4 4.77 1.27 -11.12
C ALA A 4 4.01 0.60 -9.95
N GLN A 5 4.31 -0.67 -9.71
CA GLN A 5 3.77 -1.40 -8.57
C GLN A 5 4.93 -2.08 -7.82
N ILE A 6 4.97 -1.87 -6.52
CA ILE A 6 5.81 -2.58 -5.56
C ILE A 6 4.89 -3.29 -4.55
N SER A 7 5.36 -4.39 -3.98
CA SER A 7 4.60 -5.20 -3.03
C SER A 7 5.59 -5.92 -2.10
N ASP A 8 5.13 -6.33 -0.93
CA ASP A 8 5.84 -7.25 -0.04
C ASP A 8 7.26 -6.76 0.27
N CYS A 9 7.36 -5.50 0.69
CA CYS A 9 8.65 -4.86 1.00
C CYS A 9 9.28 -5.48 2.25
N HIS A 10 8.46 -5.93 3.20
CA HIS A 10 8.87 -6.56 4.47
C HIS A 10 10.05 -5.82 5.11
N ILE A 11 9.90 -4.53 5.39
CA ILE A 11 10.90 -3.81 6.19
C ILE A 11 10.96 -4.43 7.60
N ARG A 12 12.16 -4.83 8.00
CA ARG A 12 12.45 -5.60 9.21
C ARG A 12 13.39 -4.84 10.13
N ASP A 13 13.41 -5.28 11.38
CA ASP A 13 14.48 -4.94 12.30
C ASP A 13 15.75 -5.76 11.96
N GLN A 14 16.85 -5.05 11.69
CA GLN A 14 18.13 -5.62 11.23
C GLN A 14 18.75 -6.62 12.23
N GLU A 15 18.30 -6.65 13.48
CA GLU A 15 18.88 -7.48 14.53
C GLU A 15 18.41 -8.95 14.49
N THR A 16 17.32 -9.26 13.76
CA THR A 16 16.71 -10.60 13.71
C THR A 16 17.51 -11.61 12.85
N PRO A 17 17.44 -12.93 13.11
CA PRO A 17 18.14 -13.94 12.31
C PRO A 17 17.76 -13.94 10.83
N VAL A 18 16.49 -13.68 10.51
CA VAL A 18 16.00 -13.60 9.12
C VAL A 18 16.45 -12.29 8.45
N GLY A 19 16.41 -11.16 9.17
CA GLY A 19 16.94 -9.88 8.69
C GLY A 19 18.44 -9.94 8.30
N ARG A 20 19.22 -10.85 8.92
CA ARG A 20 20.62 -11.08 8.55
C ARG A 20 20.81 -11.91 7.28
N LEU A 21 19.78 -12.63 6.82
CA LEU A 21 19.83 -13.45 5.61
C LEU A 21 19.54 -12.62 4.36
N VAL A 22 18.56 -11.70 4.46
CA VAL A 22 18.13 -10.81 3.37
C VAL A 22 17.94 -9.41 3.92
N ASP A 23 18.71 -8.46 3.38
CA ASP A 23 18.62 -7.04 3.71
C ASP A 23 17.52 -6.37 2.86
N THR A 24 16.28 -6.42 3.36
CA THR A 24 15.10 -5.84 2.68
C THR A 24 15.18 -4.31 2.63
N THR A 25 15.76 -3.67 3.65
CA THR A 25 16.05 -2.22 3.66
C THR A 25 16.91 -1.83 2.46
N LYS A 26 18.05 -2.50 2.27
CA LYS A 26 18.93 -2.24 1.13
C LYS A 26 18.24 -2.53 -0.20
N THR A 27 17.46 -3.61 -0.28
CA THR A 27 16.71 -3.95 -1.49
C THR A 27 15.72 -2.84 -1.86
N LEU A 28 14.94 -2.35 -0.89
CA LEU A 28 13.96 -1.29 -1.13
C LEU A 28 14.62 0.05 -1.49
N HIS A 29 15.79 0.37 -0.92
CA HIS A 29 16.58 1.53 -1.37
C HIS A 29 16.92 1.43 -2.87
N LEU A 30 17.42 0.28 -3.33
CA LEU A 30 17.75 0.08 -4.75
C LEU A 30 16.51 0.17 -5.64
N VAL A 31 15.36 -0.34 -5.18
CA VAL A 31 14.08 -0.18 -5.90
C VAL A 31 13.68 1.28 -5.99
N THR A 32 13.79 2.04 -4.90
CA THR A 32 13.44 3.46 -4.88
C THR A 32 14.36 4.28 -5.80
N GLU A 33 15.67 4.03 -5.74
CA GLU A 33 16.66 4.63 -6.65
C GLU A 33 16.36 4.29 -8.11
N HIS A 34 15.98 3.03 -8.39
CA HIS A 34 15.60 2.61 -9.74
C HIS A 34 14.37 3.38 -10.24
N LEU A 35 13.31 3.49 -9.43
CA LEU A 35 12.09 4.22 -9.79
C LEU A 35 12.36 5.71 -10.02
N MET A 36 13.24 6.33 -9.23
CA MET A 36 13.67 7.71 -9.45
C MET A 36 14.45 7.91 -10.76
N GLY A 37 15.17 6.88 -11.21
CA GLY A 37 16.00 6.92 -12.42
C GLY A 37 15.25 6.61 -13.73
N LEU A 38 13.96 6.27 -13.67
CA LEU A 38 13.16 5.97 -14.86
C LEU A 38 12.85 7.22 -15.68
N ASP A 39 12.94 7.11 -17.01
CA ASP A 39 12.51 8.12 -17.98
C ASP A 39 11.65 7.46 -19.09
N PRO A 40 10.34 7.72 -19.15
CA PRO A 40 9.58 8.60 -18.26
C PRO A 40 9.45 8.02 -16.84
N ALA A 41 9.38 8.90 -15.85
CA ALA A 41 9.15 8.49 -14.47
C ALA A 41 7.67 8.06 -14.28
N PRO A 42 7.37 7.12 -13.36
CA PRO A 42 5.99 6.72 -13.07
C PRO A 42 5.16 7.91 -12.55
N ASP A 43 3.90 7.98 -12.95
CA ASP A 43 2.93 8.93 -12.40
C ASP A 43 2.46 8.50 -11.01
N VAL A 44 2.33 7.18 -10.81
CA VAL A 44 1.88 6.54 -9.56
C VAL A 44 2.75 5.32 -9.24
N VAL A 45 2.99 5.10 -7.95
CA VAL A 45 3.61 3.90 -7.39
C VAL A 45 2.61 3.24 -6.43
N LEU A 46 2.01 2.13 -6.84
CA LEU A 46 1.16 1.33 -5.97
C LEU A 46 2.04 0.53 -5.01
N ALA A 47 1.75 0.59 -3.70
CA ALA A 47 2.44 -0.21 -2.69
C ALA A 47 1.44 -1.21 -2.07
N THR A 48 1.46 -2.46 -2.53
CA THR A 48 0.31 -3.39 -2.44
C THR A 48 0.33 -4.35 -1.25
N GLY A 49 0.72 -3.84 -0.08
CA GLY A 49 0.69 -4.57 1.19
C GLY A 49 2.00 -5.26 1.56
N ASP A 50 2.04 -5.74 2.80
CA ASP A 50 3.21 -6.29 3.49
C ASP A 50 4.42 -5.36 3.38
N LEU A 51 4.18 -4.08 3.69
CA LEU A 51 5.18 -3.03 3.60
C LEU A 51 6.22 -3.18 4.71
N THR A 52 5.77 -3.58 5.89
CA THR A 52 6.59 -3.94 7.05
C THR A 52 6.43 -5.43 7.38
N ASP A 53 7.34 -6.00 8.17
CA ASP A 53 7.30 -7.43 8.53
C ASP A 53 6.49 -7.71 9.81
N ASP A 54 6.41 -6.73 10.72
CA ASP A 54 5.74 -6.86 12.02
C ASP A 54 4.81 -5.66 12.34
N GLY A 55 4.54 -4.77 11.39
CA GLY A 55 3.61 -3.65 11.57
C GLY A 55 4.06 -2.59 12.58
N THR A 56 5.33 -2.58 12.98
CA THR A 56 5.79 -1.69 14.06
C THR A 56 6.03 -0.27 13.57
N THR A 57 5.85 0.71 14.46
CA THR A 57 6.13 2.12 14.15
C THR A 57 7.58 2.38 13.76
N THR A 58 8.53 1.62 14.33
CA THR A 58 9.95 1.70 13.95
C THR A 58 10.17 1.22 12.51
N GLN A 59 9.57 0.10 12.11
CA GLN A 59 9.67 -0.40 10.74
C GLN A 59 9.03 0.57 9.75
N TYR A 60 7.88 1.16 10.09
CA TYR A 60 7.28 2.20 9.26
C TYR A 60 8.14 3.46 9.15
N ALA A 61 8.81 3.89 10.23
CA ALA A 61 9.71 5.04 10.15
C ALA A 61 10.84 4.80 9.15
N VAL A 62 11.44 3.60 9.17
CA VAL A 62 12.47 3.20 8.19
C VAL A 62 11.88 3.12 6.78
N LEU A 63 10.70 2.52 6.62
CA LEU A 63 10.00 2.44 5.34
C LEU A 63 9.78 3.84 4.74
N ARG A 64 9.23 4.78 5.52
CA ARG A 64 8.96 6.17 5.08
C ARG A 64 10.25 6.90 4.73
N GLU A 65 11.34 6.69 5.47
CA GLU A 65 12.66 7.26 5.13
C GLU A 65 13.16 6.77 3.75
N ILE A 66 13.04 5.47 3.49
CA ILE A 66 13.46 4.88 2.21
C ILE A 66 12.62 5.42 1.06
N LEU A 67 11.29 5.51 1.26
CA LEU A 67 10.32 5.90 0.24
C LEU A 67 10.21 7.41 0.03
N ALA A 68 10.72 8.23 0.95
CA ALA A 68 10.66 9.70 0.92
C ALA A 68 10.93 10.34 -0.47
N PRO A 69 11.89 9.86 -1.29
CA PRO A 69 12.14 10.44 -2.61
C PRO A 69 10.99 10.28 -3.62
N ILE A 70 10.08 9.33 -3.40
CA ILE A 70 8.94 9.03 -4.28
C ILE A 70 7.57 9.21 -3.60
N ASP A 71 7.53 9.66 -2.35
CA ASP A 71 6.32 9.82 -1.52
C ASP A 71 5.13 10.48 -2.22
N GLY A 72 5.39 11.54 -3.00
CA GLY A 72 4.34 12.28 -3.72
C GLY A 72 3.64 11.49 -4.84
N ARG A 73 3.96 10.20 -5.01
CA ARG A 73 3.38 9.30 -6.02
C ARG A 73 2.87 7.99 -5.43
N ILE A 74 3.02 7.77 -4.13
CA ILE A 74 2.72 6.48 -3.51
C ILE A 74 1.24 6.37 -3.20
N VAL A 75 0.64 5.23 -3.53
CA VAL A 75 -0.71 4.85 -3.11
C VAL A 75 -0.61 3.52 -2.34
N PRO A 76 -0.54 3.56 -1.00
CA PRO A 76 -0.31 2.37 -0.18
C PRO A 76 -1.60 1.68 0.27
N ILE A 77 -1.57 0.35 0.40
CA ILE A 77 -2.52 -0.43 1.20
C ILE A 77 -1.75 -1.30 2.20
N PRO A 78 -2.37 -1.69 3.33
CA PRO A 78 -1.77 -2.67 4.23
C PRO A 78 -1.85 -4.09 3.67
N GLY A 79 -0.91 -4.95 4.05
CA GLY A 79 -1.05 -6.41 4.00
C GLY A 79 -1.25 -7.01 5.39
N ASN A 80 -1.16 -8.33 5.53
CA ASN A 80 -1.36 -8.96 6.85
C ASN A 80 -0.18 -8.84 7.81
N HIS A 81 1.01 -8.49 7.33
CA HIS A 81 2.15 -8.16 8.19
C HIS A 81 2.13 -6.71 8.67
N ASP A 82 1.22 -5.90 8.11
CA ASP A 82 1.01 -4.52 8.50
C ASP A 82 -0.05 -4.40 9.62
N GLU A 83 0.10 -3.40 10.48
CA GLU A 83 -0.85 -3.13 11.56
C GLU A 83 -1.56 -1.80 11.30
N GLN A 84 -2.90 -1.83 11.16
CA GLN A 84 -3.70 -0.68 10.74
C GLN A 84 -3.38 0.64 11.48
N PRO A 85 -3.24 0.68 12.82
CA PRO A 85 -2.94 1.94 13.52
C PRO A 85 -1.58 2.52 13.14
N ALA A 86 -0.56 1.68 12.99
CA ALA A 86 0.78 2.12 12.63
C ALA A 86 0.86 2.50 11.14
N PHE A 87 0.19 1.74 10.27
CA PHE A 87 0.02 2.07 8.85
C PHE A 87 -0.64 3.44 8.66
N ARG A 88 -1.80 3.67 9.29
CA ARG A 88 -2.54 4.94 9.21
C ARG A 88 -1.71 6.11 9.70
N LEU A 89 -0.98 5.91 10.81
CA LEU A 89 -0.10 6.95 11.35
C LEU A 89 1.07 7.27 10.40
N ALA A 90 1.68 6.24 9.81
CA ALA A 90 2.83 6.40 8.94
C ALA A 90 2.49 7.14 7.63
N PHE A 91 1.28 6.91 7.10
CA PHE A 91 0.81 7.47 5.84
C PHE A 91 -0.30 8.52 6.02
N SER A 92 -0.45 9.11 7.20
CA SER A 92 -1.52 10.08 7.47
C SER A 92 -1.49 11.32 6.56
N ASP A 93 -0.32 11.61 5.96
CA ASP A 93 -0.12 12.69 5.00
C ASP A 93 -0.51 12.32 3.56
N LEU A 94 -0.68 11.02 3.26
CA LEU A 94 -1.04 10.49 1.94
C LEU A 94 -2.47 9.92 1.90
N LEU A 95 -3.01 9.51 3.05
CA LEU A 95 -4.33 8.92 3.17
C LEU A 95 -5.42 10.01 3.27
N PRO A 96 -6.62 9.78 2.71
CA PRO A 96 -7.75 10.68 2.91
C PRO A 96 -8.17 10.77 4.37
N ASP A 97 -8.74 11.91 4.77
CA ASP A 97 -9.25 12.14 6.13
C ASP A 97 -10.50 11.28 6.45
N ASP A 98 -11.23 10.84 5.43
CA ASP A 98 -12.53 10.16 5.53
C ASP A 98 -12.45 8.64 5.33
N LEU A 99 -11.34 8.02 5.74
CA LEU A 99 -11.20 6.57 5.71
C LEU A 99 -12.27 5.87 6.57
N PRO A 100 -12.77 4.70 6.12
CA PRO A 100 -13.60 3.82 6.95
C PRO A 100 -12.92 3.45 8.26
N ASP A 101 -13.68 3.21 9.33
CA ASP A 101 -13.13 2.92 10.66
C ASP A 101 -12.49 1.52 10.75
N ASP A 102 -13.00 0.56 9.99
CA ASP A 102 -12.66 -0.87 10.08
C ASP A 102 -11.69 -1.36 8.99
N HIS A 103 -11.46 -0.54 7.96
CA HIS A 103 -10.53 -0.84 6.87
C HIS A 103 -9.95 0.43 6.25
N CYS A 104 -8.80 0.31 5.60
CA CYS A 104 -8.09 1.38 4.92
C CYS A 104 -8.39 1.42 3.41
N SER A 105 -9.66 1.31 3.00
CA SER A 105 -10.02 1.41 1.57
C SER A 105 -10.34 2.84 1.16
N TYR A 106 -9.86 3.26 -0.01
CA TYR A 106 -10.05 4.62 -0.51
C TYR A 106 -9.86 4.72 -2.03
N VAL A 107 -10.11 5.92 -2.57
CA VAL A 107 -10.08 6.19 -4.01
C VAL A 107 -9.16 7.36 -4.31
N VAL A 108 -8.36 7.22 -5.36
CA VAL A 108 -7.56 8.29 -5.97
C VAL A 108 -8.11 8.54 -7.39
N ASP A 109 -8.65 9.75 -7.62
CA ASP A 109 -9.48 10.06 -8.80
C ASP A 109 -8.99 11.27 -9.62
N ASP A 110 -7.74 11.70 -9.41
CA ASP A 110 -7.04 12.78 -10.11
C ASP A 110 -6.25 12.32 -11.35
N HIS A 111 -6.24 11.03 -11.64
CA HIS A 111 -5.59 10.43 -12.80
C HIS A 111 -6.57 10.01 -13.92
N PRO A 112 -6.09 9.77 -15.17
CA PRO A 112 -6.96 9.33 -16.28
C PRO A 112 -7.70 8.00 -16.04
N VAL A 113 -7.17 7.14 -15.17
CA VAL A 113 -7.89 5.97 -14.63
C VAL A 113 -8.16 6.21 -13.15
N ARG A 114 -9.30 5.77 -12.66
CA ARG A 114 -9.58 5.73 -11.22
C ARG A 114 -8.72 4.64 -10.58
N ILE A 115 -8.13 4.94 -9.44
CA ILE A 115 -7.37 3.97 -8.64
C ILE A 115 -8.17 3.71 -7.37
N VAL A 116 -8.52 2.45 -7.13
CA VAL A 116 -9.23 1.99 -5.94
C VAL A 116 -8.29 1.13 -5.11
N ALA A 117 -7.91 1.66 -3.95
CA ALA A 117 -7.16 0.96 -2.91
C ALA A 117 -8.16 0.18 -2.05
N LEU A 118 -8.12 -1.16 -2.13
CA LEU A 118 -9.05 -2.03 -1.41
C LEU A 118 -8.32 -2.82 -0.31
N ASP A 119 -8.62 -2.47 0.94
CA ASP A 119 -8.13 -3.18 2.13
C ASP A 119 -9.06 -4.33 2.52
N THR A 120 -8.55 -5.56 2.37
CA THR A 120 -9.21 -6.82 2.76
C THR A 120 -8.50 -7.48 3.95
N THR A 121 -7.60 -6.77 4.62
CA THR A 121 -6.89 -7.28 5.80
C THR A 121 -7.84 -7.44 6.98
N LEU A 122 -7.50 -8.40 7.85
CA LEU A 122 -8.18 -8.63 9.11
C LEU A 122 -7.16 -8.50 10.25
N PRO A 123 -7.41 -7.63 11.26
CA PRO A 123 -6.47 -7.45 12.37
C PRO A 123 -6.09 -8.77 13.04
N GLY A 124 -4.78 -9.01 13.17
CA GLY A 124 -4.22 -10.20 13.80
C GLY A 124 -4.39 -11.51 13.02
N ARG A 125 -4.74 -11.45 11.73
CA ARG A 125 -4.89 -12.63 10.86
C ARG A 125 -4.00 -12.54 9.63
N HIS A 126 -3.59 -13.71 9.13
CA HIS A 126 -2.77 -13.86 7.93
C HIS A 126 -3.58 -14.14 6.66
N ASP A 127 -4.91 -14.21 6.76
CA ASP A 127 -5.81 -14.33 5.63
C ASP A 127 -6.61 -13.04 5.44
N GLY A 128 -7.01 -12.81 4.19
CA GLY A 128 -7.88 -11.71 3.81
C GLY A 128 -9.34 -12.11 3.83
N HIS A 129 -10.21 -11.11 3.98
CA HIS A 129 -11.65 -11.31 3.84
C HIS A 129 -12.29 -10.13 3.12
N PHE A 130 -12.92 -10.43 1.99
CA PHE A 130 -13.82 -9.54 1.30
C PHE A 130 -15.24 -9.84 1.78
N ASP A 131 -15.73 -9.03 2.72
CA ASP A 131 -17.04 -9.17 3.35
C ASP A 131 -18.09 -8.28 2.69
N ASP A 132 -19.35 -8.44 3.12
CA ASP A 132 -20.49 -7.65 2.63
C ASP A 132 -20.29 -6.13 2.79
N LEU A 133 -19.52 -5.70 3.80
CA LEU A 133 -19.19 -4.28 4.02
C LEU A 133 -18.27 -3.75 2.93
N ARG A 134 -17.17 -4.47 2.65
CA ARG A 134 -16.23 -4.13 1.58
C ARG A 134 -16.86 -4.27 0.20
N GLU A 135 -17.76 -5.23 0.01
CA GLU A 135 -18.56 -5.38 -1.21
C GLU A 135 -19.46 -4.16 -1.43
N ALA A 136 -20.28 -3.79 -0.44
CA ALA A 136 -21.19 -2.65 -0.55
C ALA A 136 -20.44 -1.32 -0.75
N TRP A 137 -19.28 -1.17 -0.09
CA TRP A 137 -18.40 -0.03 -0.30
C TRP A 137 -17.88 0.02 -1.75
N LEU A 138 -17.33 -1.10 -2.24
CA LEU A 138 -16.77 -1.17 -3.58
C LEU A 138 -17.84 -0.97 -4.66
N ASP A 139 -19.02 -1.55 -4.49
CA ASP A 139 -20.16 -1.37 -5.40
C ASP A 139 -20.60 0.10 -5.44
N THR A 140 -20.64 0.78 -4.29
CA THR A 140 -20.93 2.23 -4.23
C THR A 140 -19.86 3.04 -4.99
N VAL A 141 -18.59 2.74 -4.80
CA VAL A 141 -17.47 3.42 -5.48
C VAL A 141 -17.55 3.23 -7.00
N LEU A 142 -17.78 2.01 -7.46
CA LEU A 142 -17.83 1.68 -8.89
C LEU A 142 -19.07 2.26 -9.57
N ASN A 143 -20.24 2.22 -8.90
CA ASN A 143 -21.49 2.78 -9.44
C ASN A 143 -21.51 4.31 -9.50
N ALA A 144 -20.64 5.01 -8.76
CA ALA A 144 -20.56 6.47 -8.84
C ALA A 144 -20.07 6.98 -10.21
N ALA A 145 -19.30 6.17 -10.95
CA ALA A 145 -18.83 6.51 -12.30
C ALA A 145 -18.56 5.23 -13.12
N PRO A 146 -19.60 4.50 -13.55
CA PRO A 146 -19.47 3.15 -14.10
C PRO A 146 -18.69 3.09 -15.42
N ASP A 147 -18.70 4.18 -16.20
CA ASP A 147 -17.97 4.28 -17.46
C ASP A 147 -16.51 4.72 -17.28
N ARG A 148 -16.08 5.06 -16.05
CA ARG A 148 -14.70 5.49 -15.78
C ARG A 148 -13.79 4.25 -15.71
N PRO A 149 -12.72 4.19 -16.53
CA PRO A 149 -11.73 3.12 -16.41
C PRO A 149 -11.16 3.08 -14.99
N THR A 150 -11.18 1.90 -14.37
CA THR A 150 -10.84 1.74 -12.96
C THR A 150 -9.84 0.60 -12.78
N VAL A 151 -8.82 0.84 -11.96
CA VAL A 151 -7.88 -0.17 -11.45
C VAL A 151 -8.22 -0.39 -9.98
N VAL A 152 -8.53 -1.62 -9.62
CA VAL A 152 -8.67 -2.05 -8.22
C VAL A 152 -7.44 -2.87 -7.87
N PHE A 153 -6.82 -2.57 -6.73
CA PHE A 153 -5.73 -3.38 -6.19
C PHE A 153 -5.98 -3.69 -4.72
N THR A 154 -5.54 -4.87 -4.31
CA THR A 154 -5.66 -5.40 -2.96
C THR A 154 -4.47 -6.33 -2.70
N HIS A 155 -4.17 -6.60 -1.43
CA HIS A 155 -3.07 -7.47 -1.05
C HIS A 155 -3.39 -8.95 -1.34
N PHE A 156 -4.61 -9.40 -1.01
CA PHE A 156 -5.02 -10.79 -1.15
C PHE A 156 -5.58 -11.10 -2.54
N PRO A 157 -5.06 -12.12 -3.26
CA PRO A 157 -5.64 -12.55 -4.53
C PRO A 157 -7.10 -13.02 -4.36
N PRO A 158 -8.00 -12.70 -5.32
CA PRO A 158 -9.43 -12.98 -5.19
C PRO A 158 -9.86 -14.39 -5.67
N PHE A 159 -8.96 -15.39 -5.71
CA PHE A 159 -9.22 -16.72 -6.30
C PHE A 159 -8.59 -17.87 -5.51
#